data_AF-A0A2V8QVL0-F1
#
_entry.id   AF-A0A2V8QVL0-F1
#
_cell.length_a   1.000
_cell.length_b   1.000
_cell.length_c   1.000
_cell.angle_alpha   90.00
_cell.angle_beta   90.00
_cell.angle_gamma   90.00
#
_symmetry.space_group_name_H-M   'P 1'
#
loop_
_entity.id
_entity.type
_entity.pdbx_description
1 polymer ?
#
loop_
_entity_poly.entity_id
_entity_poly.type
_entity_poly.pdbx_seq_one_letter_code
_entity_poly.pdbx_strand_id
1 'polypeptide(L)' 'MNRKAYHSDLTDKEWALLSTFIPPAQPGGRPRSTDMREVVNAIFYILRGGCAWRL' A
#
# COMPACT_ATOMS: atom_id res chain seq x y z
N MET A 1 3.50 -15.45 1.58
CA MET A 1 2.92 -14.99 2.87
C MET A 1 1.44 -14.76 2.65
N ASN A 2 0.57 -15.43 3.43
CA ASN A 2 -0.86 -15.14 3.37
C ASN A 2 -1.13 -13.94 4.28
N ARG A 3 -1.28 -12.75 3.67
CA ARG A 3 -1.54 -11.51 4.37
C ARG A 3 -2.99 -11.45 4.81
N LYS A 4 -3.25 -10.92 6.01
CA LYS A 4 -4.60 -10.48 6.39
C LYS A 4 -4.86 -9.09 5.80
N ALA A 5 -5.81 -8.97 4.88
CA ALA A 5 -6.21 -7.70 4.28
C ALA A 5 -6.85 -6.76 5.33
N TYR A 6 -6.69 -5.45 5.15
CA TYR A 6 -7.46 -4.48 5.94
C TYR A 6 -8.84 -4.29 5.30
N HIS A 7 -9.82 -3.87 6.11
CA HIS A 7 -11.13 -3.46 5.59
C HIS A 7 -11.07 -2.21 4.68
N SER A 8 -9.95 -1.48 4.72
CA SER A 8 -9.66 -0.30 3.90
C SER A 8 -8.77 -0.60 2.69
N ASP A 9 -8.46 -1.88 2.42
CA ASP A 9 -7.64 -2.25 1.27
C ASP A 9 -8.31 -1.83 -0.04
N LEU A 10 -7.48 -1.42 -1.00
CA LEU A 10 -7.92 -1.09 -2.34
C LEU A 10 -8.33 -2.35 -3.10
N THR A 11 -9.44 -2.23 -3.82
CA THR A 11 -9.81 -3.20 -4.86
C THR A 11 -8.76 -3.21 -5.98
N ASP A 12 -8.70 -4.29 -6.76
CA ASP A 12 -7.76 -4.39 -7.88
C ASP A 12 -7.95 -3.28 -8.92
N LYS A 13 -9.20 -2.83 -9.12
CA LYS A 13 -9.54 -1.75 -10.06
C LYS A 13 -9.00 -0.40 -9.58
N GLU A 14 -9.19 -0.08 -8.30
CA GLU A 14 -8.66 1.16 -7.71
C GLU A 14 -7.13 1.13 -7.69
N TRP A 15 -6.54 -0.02 -7.36
CA TRP A 15 -5.10 -0.20 -7.40
C TRP A 15 -4.53 0.01 -8.81
N ALA A 16 -5.18 -0.52 -9.85
CA ALA A 16 -4.73 -0.34 -11.22
C ALA A 16 -4.66 1.15 -11.61
N LEU A 17 -5.64 1.97 -11.19
CA LEU A 17 -5.64 3.41 -11.43
C LEU A 17 -4.54 4.16 -10.65
N LEU A 18 -4.26 3.75 -9.41
CA LEU A 18 -3.27 4.44 -8.57
C LEU A 18 -1.83 4.04 -8.89
N SER A 19 -1.61 2.77 -9.22
CA SER A 19 -0.27 2.20 -9.42
C SER A 19 0.54 2.92 -10.50
N THR A 20 -0.13 3.49 -11.51
CA THR A 20 0.51 4.23 -12.61
C THR A 20 1.21 5.50 -12.15
N PHE A 21 0.83 6.05 -11.00
CA PHE A 21 1.43 7.24 -10.42
C PHE A 21 2.59 6.93 -9.47
N ILE A 22 2.83 5.66 -9.17
CA ILE A 22 3.93 5.25 -8.29
C ILE A 22 5.17 5.02 -9.17
N PRO A 23 6.25 5.80 -8.98
CA PRO A 23 7.43 5.64 -9.80
C PRO A 23 8.11 4.29 -9.56
N PRO A 24 8.74 3.70 -10.59
CA PRO A 24 9.53 2.49 -10.43
C PRO A 24 10.66 2.70 -9.41
N ALA A 25 11.19 1.61 -8.88
CA ALA A 25 12.35 1.67 -7.99
C ALA A 25 13.54 2.28 -8.76
N GLN A 26 14.16 3.31 -8.19
CA GLN A 26 15.31 3.96 -8.79
C GLN A 26 16.60 3.16 -8.53
N PRO A 27 17.56 3.17 -9.48
CA PRO A 27 18.88 2.59 -9.27
C PRO A 27 19.75 3.47 -8.35
N GLY A 28 20.84 2.90 -7.83
CA GLY A 28 21.88 3.64 -7.09
C GLY A 28 21.66 3.76 -5.58
N GLY A 29 20.53 3.28 -5.05
CA GLY A 29 20.25 3.24 -3.60
C GLY A 29 19.91 1.84 -3.09
N ARG A 30 19.39 1.76 -1.86
CA ARG A 30 18.86 0.49 -1.31
C ARG A 30 17.72 0.00 -2.22
N PRO A 31 17.79 -1.23 -2.75
CA PRO A 31 16.72 -1.78 -3.56
C PRO A 31 15.39 -1.76 -2.80
N ARG A 32 14.33 -1.32 -3.48
CA ARG A 32 12.97 -1.39 -2.93
C ARG A 32 12.56 -2.85 -2.86
N SER A 33 12.46 -3.40 -1.65
CA SER A 33 12.00 -4.76 -1.40
C SER A 33 10.51 -4.85 -1.02
N THR A 34 9.88 -3.72 -0.70
CA THR A 34 8.50 -3.66 -0.25
C THR A 34 7.53 -3.62 -1.44
N ASP A 35 6.42 -4.34 -1.33
CA ASP A 35 5.29 -4.21 -2.24
C ASP A 35 4.60 -2.85 -2.06
N MET A 36 4.52 -2.05 -3.12
CA MET A 36 3.93 -0.72 -3.05
C MET A 36 2.42 -0.75 -2.80
N ARG A 37 1.72 -1.83 -3.18
CA ARG A 37 0.29 -1.99 -2.87
C ARG A 37 0.08 -2.08 -1.37
N GLU A 38 0.95 -2.84 -0.72
CA GLU A 38 0.94 -3.02 0.73
C GLU A 38 1.20 -1.72 1.48
N VAL A 39 2.14 -0.90 1.00
CA VAL A 39 2.40 0.43 1.56
C VAL A 39 1.16 1.32 1.44
N VAL A 40 0.52 1.36 0.27
CA VAL A 40 -0.66 2.21 0.06
C VAL A 40 -1.85 1.73 0.88
N ASN A 41 -2.09 0.42 0.95
CA ASN A 41 -3.12 -0.16 1.81
C ASN A 41 -2.90 0.20 3.29
N ALA A 42 -1.65 0.17 3.76
CA ALA A 42 -1.31 0.58 5.12
C ALA A 42 -1.54 2.09 5.35
N ILE A 43 -1.22 2.95 4.38
CA ILE A 43 -1.54 4.38 4.44
C ILE A 43 -3.05 4.58 4.54
N PHE A 44 -3.84 3.87 3.73
CA PHE A 44 -5.31 4.01 3.71
C PHE A 44 -5.96 3.52 5.01
N TYR A 45 -5.41 2.47 5.62
CA TYR A 45 -5.78 2.03 6.95
C TYR A 45 -5.61 3.15 7.99
N ILE A 46 -4.43 3.79 8.00
CA ILE A 46 -4.14 4.92 8.90
C ILE A 46 -5.04 6.12 8.58
N LEU A 47 -5.27 6.43 7.30
CA LEU A 47 -6.15 7.53 6.91
C LEU A 47 -7.60 7.32 7.37
N ARG A 48 -8.09 6.07 7.39
CA ARG A 48 -9.45 5.76 7.81
C ARG A 48 -9.61 5.67 9.33
N GLY A 49 -8.63 5.12 10.04
CA GLY A 49 -8.70 4.86 11.49
C GLY A 49 -7.86 5.78 12.37
N GLY A 50 -7.05 6.65 11.78
CA GLY A 50 -5.99 7.37 12.50
C GLY A 50 -4.92 6.42 13.04
N CYS A 51 -4.43 6.72 14.24
CA CYS A 51 -3.46 5.89 14.97
C CYS A 51 -4.14 4.89 15.94
N ALA A 52 -5.36 4.44 15.63
CA ALA A 52 -6.05 3.45 16.43
C ALA A 52 -5.42 2.05 16.28
N TRP A 53 -5.43 1.28 17.38
CA TRP A 53 -4.85 -0.07 17.40
C TRP A 53 -5.54 -1.04 16.43
N ARG A 54 -6.85 -0.87 16.22
CA ARG A 54 -7.67 -1.60 15.23
C ARG A 54 -8.79 -0.69 14.72
N LEU A 55 -9.06 -0.81 13.42
CA LEU A 55 -10.33 -0.42 12.79
C LEU A 55 -11.38 -1.50 13.00
#